data_AF-A0A937VVH7-F1
#
_entry.id   AF-A0A937VVH7-F1
#
_cell.length_a   1.000
_cell.length_b   1.000
_cell.length_c   1.000
_cell.angle_alpha   90.00
_cell.angle_beta   90.00
_cell.angle_gamma   90.00
#
_symmetry.space_group_name_H-M   'P 1'
#
loop_
_entity.id
_entity.type
_entity.pdbx_description
1 polymer ?
#
loop_
_entity_poly.entity_id
_entity_poly.type
_entity_poly.pdbx_seq_one_letter_code
_entity_poly.pdbx_strand_id
1 'polypeptide(L)'
;QSAEEILKAYYGGGIEIKKDYPAVNITVQGYGTVDLETYAKRIYEMPGSWGDEGGMEALKAQAVAARSYALAYTNNGAGSICATESCQVYKPVNKGGKWEEAVNATQSWVLVANSQPFSAWYASTAGGYTYSYSSQGHSTPGLWDTACGSQSCWTGEAWEKKADSPWFYKGWYRSRSGASCGRSHPWLNQEEMADILNAILVYRSGQGAEHILPVDYNSCFGSSGDPWSLAQMKSEANSRGGAITSVSGVSVSYSSGGQTASLNFSTNQGSFAVSGEEFHTVFNLRAPGRVALKSKLFNIEKK
;
A
#
# COMPACT_ATOMS: atom_id res chain seq x y z
N GLN A 1 19.19 9.64 11.65
CA GLN A 1 18.34 10.63 10.98
C GLN A 1 17.53 11.33 12.06
N SER A 2 17.44 12.67 12.06
CA SER A 2 16.54 13.42 12.94
C SER A 2 15.09 13.39 12.42
N ALA A 3 14.13 13.74 13.26
CA ALA A 3 12.73 13.90 12.85
C ALA A 3 12.56 14.86 11.66
N GLU A 4 13.30 15.98 11.62
CA GLU A 4 13.25 16.92 10.50
C GLU A 4 13.79 16.32 9.20
N GLU A 5 14.86 15.52 9.27
CA GLU A 5 15.41 14.83 8.10
C GLU A 5 14.39 13.83 7.53
N ILE A 6 13.72 13.06 8.41
CA ILE A 6 12.66 12.14 8.02
C ILE A 6 11.49 12.90 7.39
N LEU A 7 11.00 13.96 8.05
CA LEU A 7 9.91 14.77 7.54
C LEU A 7 10.23 15.36 6.16
N LYS A 8 11.44 15.90 5.96
CA LYS A 8 11.86 16.45 4.67
C LYS A 8 12.07 15.38 3.60
N ALA A 9 12.47 14.17 3.98
CA ALA A 9 12.62 13.06 3.04
C ALA A 9 11.26 12.67 2.43
N TYR A 10 10.22 12.53 3.26
CA TYR A 10 8.90 12.05 2.79
C TYR A 10 7.95 13.17 2.35
N TYR A 11 8.04 14.36 2.94
CA TYR A 11 7.18 15.50 2.60
C TYR A 11 7.89 16.53 1.72
N GLY A 12 9.15 16.33 1.36
CA GLY A 12 9.92 17.16 0.44
C GLY A 12 10.71 18.27 1.15
N GLY A 13 11.91 18.57 0.65
CA GLY A 13 12.82 19.53 1.29
C GLY A 13 12.31 20.98 1.39
N GLY A 14 11.30 21.34 0.60
CA GLY A 14 10.67 22.65 0.62
C GLY A 14 9.54 22.83 1.64
N ILE A 15 9.13 21.77 2.35
CA ILE A 15 8.09 21.86 3.38
C ILE A 15 8.58 22.68 4.58
N GLU A 16 7.75 23.58 5.10
CA GLU A 16 8.03 24.30 6.34
C GLU A 16 7.72 23.40 7.54
N ILE A 17 8.67 23.29 8.47
CA ILE A 17 8.45 22.66 9.78
C ILE A 17 8.30 23.79 10.80
N LYS A 18 7.05 24.22 11.04
CA LYS A 18 6.74 25.27 12.02
C LYS A 18 6.73 24.67 13.42
N LYS A 19 7.60 25.16 14.31
CA LYS A 19 7.84 24.58 15.66
C LYS A 19 7.06 25.27 16.80
N ASP A 20 6.33 26.32 16.46
CA ASP A 20 5.58 27.21 17.35
C ASP A 20 4.13 27.36 16.86
N TYR A 21 3.55 26.28 16.31
CA TYR A 21 2.17 26.32 15.82
C TYR A 21 1.20 26.66 16.98
N PRO A 22 0.25 27.60 16.77
CA PRO A 22 -0.66 28.04 17.82
C PRO A 22 -1.54 26.90 18.34
N ALA A 23 -2.00 27.02 19.58
CA ALA A 23 -2.93 26.06 20.16
C ALA A 23 -4.25 26.06 19.38
N VAL A 24 -4.70 24.87 18.99
CA VAL A 24 -5.95 24.63 18.28
C VAL A 24 -6.66 23.44 18.93
N ASN A 25 -7.99 23.46 18.92
CA ASN A 25 -8.81 22.35 19.38
C ASN A 25 -9.24 21.49 18.18
N ILE A 26 -9.25 20.17 18.37
CA ILE A 26 -9.66 19.18 17.38
C ILE A 26 -10.94 18.49 17.87
N THR A 27 -11.98 18.52 17.04
CA THR A 27 -13.22 17.78 17.28
C THR A 27 -13.12 16.38 16.68
N VAL A 28 -13.16 15.35 17.53
CA VAL A 28 -13.09 13.95 17.14
C VAL A 28 -14.48 13.34 17.19
N GLN A 29 -14.93 12.78 16.07
CA GLN A 29 -16.24 12.16 15.95
C GLN A 29 -16.42 11.04 16.98
N GLY A 30 -17.47 11.13 17.79
CA GLY A 30 -17.76 10.16 18.86
C GLY A 30 -16.96 10.35 20.16
N TYR A 31 -16.02 11.29 20.22
CA TYR A 31 -15.16 11.52 21.40
C TYR A 31 -15.11 12.97 21.88
N GLY A 32 -15.74 13.90 21.17
CA GLY A 32 -15.81 15.32 21.55
C GLY A 32 -14.57 16.12 21.12
N THR A 33 -14.39 17.29 21.72
CA THR A 33 -13.32 18.24 21.38
C THR A 33 -12.20 18.18 22.42
N VAL A 34 -10.95 18.13 21.97
CA VAL A 34 -9.74 18.16 22.79
C VAL A 34 -8.73 19.13 22.20
N ASP A 35 -7.75 19.59 23.00
CA ASP A 35 -6.61 20.33 22.46
C ASP A 35 -5.75 19.44 21.55
N LEU A 36 -5.04 20.05 20.59
CA LEU A 36 -4.21 19.35 19.60
C LEU A 36 -3.16 18.43 20.23
N GLU A 37 -2.60 18.79 21.38
CA GLU A 37 -1.58 17.98 22.05
C GLU A 37 -2.19 16.73 22.70
N THR A 38 -3.34 16.88 23.36
CA THR A 38 -4.15 15.75 23.83
C THR A 38 -4.58 14.85 22.66
N TYR A 39 -4.97 15.43 21.53
CA TYR A 39 -5.27 14.66 20.32
C TYR A 39 -4.07 13.82 19.87
N ALA A 40 -2.88 14.44 19.73
CA ALA A 40 -1.66 13.77 19.29
C ALA A 40 -1.23 12.64 20.25
N LYS A 41 -1.37 12.81 21.57
CA LYS A 41 -1.08 11.77 22.58
C LYS A 41 -2.00 10.54 22.46
N ARG A 42 -3.12 10.68 21.79
CA ARG A 42 -4.19 9.67 21.65
C ARG A 42 -4.21 8.99 20.28
N ILE A 43 -3.17 9.19 19.46
CA ILE A 43 -2.95 8.49 18.20
C ILE A 43 -2.28 7.13 18.44
N TYR A 44 -2.82 6.07 17.85
CA TYR A 44 -2.41 4.68 18.08
C TYR A 44 -1.72 4.00 16.89
N GLU A 45 -1.31 4.75 15.86
CA GLU A 45 -0.77 4.24 14.59
C GLU A 45 0.56 3.47 14.71
N MET A 46 1.58 4.06 15.36
CA MET A 46 2.92 3.44 15.43
C MET A 46 3.20 2.77 16.78
N PRO A 47 3.77 1.56 16.85
CA PRO A 47 4.12 0.91 18.11
C PRO A 47 5.05 1.79 18.95
N GLY A 48 4.77 1.92 20.25
CA GLY A 48 5.66 2.67 21.16
C GLY A 48 7.05 2.04 21.29
N SER A 49 7.16 0.72 21.14
CA SER A 49 8.43 -0.02 21.28
C SER A 49 9.49 0.43 20.28
N TRP A 50 9.11 1.01 19.14
CA TRP A 50 10.06 1.59 18.19
C TRP A 50 10.97 2.62 18.85
N GLY A 51 10.47 3.38 19.83
CA GLY A 51 11.29 4.34 20.58
C GLY A 51 12.40 3.67 21.40
N ASP A 52 12.15 2.46 21.91
CA ASP A 52 13.13 1.66 22.65
C ASP A 52 14.10 0.93 21.70
N GLU A 53 13.69 0.70 20.45
CA GLU A 53 14.45 0.02 19.39
C GLU A 53 15.30 1.00 18.53
N GLY A 54 15.47 2.26 18.99
CA GLY A 54 16.25 3.29 18.29
C GLY A 54 15.47 4.10 17.25
N GLY A 55 14.17 3.83 17.08
CA GLY A 55 13.24 4.51 16.18
C GLY A 55 12.52 5.73 16.78
N MET A 56 13.06 6.36 17.83
CA MET A 56 12.45 7.53 18.48
C MET A 56 12.23 8.70 17.50
N GLU A 57 13.17 8.96 16.60
CA GLU A 57 13.03 10.02 15.60
C GLU A 57 11.91 9.75 14.60
N ALA A 58 11.59 8.48 14.31
CA ALA A 58 10.43 8.11 13.50
C ALA A 58 9.11 8.37 14.25
N LEU A 59 9.05 8.08 15.56
CA LEU A 59 7.87 8.43 16.39
C LEU A 59 7.66 9.94 16.45
N LYS A 60 8.73 10.73 16.58
CA LYS A 60 8.67 12.20 16.54
C LYS A 60 8.14 12.69 15.20
N ALA A 61 8.70 12.20 14.08
CA ALA A 61 8.22 12.56 12.74
C ALA A 61 6.73 12.22 12.56
N GLN A 62 6.29 11.04 13.00
CA GLN A 62 4.89 10.67 12.94
C GLN A 62 3.99 11.56 13.81
N ALA A 63 4.42 11.97 15.00
CA ALA A 63 3.64 12.88 15.84
C ALA A 63 3.42 14.23 15.13
N VAL A 64 4.43 14.75 14.43
CA VAL A 64 4.32 15.97 13.61
C VAL A 64 3.39 15.77 12.42
N ALA A 65 3.56 14.68 11.66
CA ALA A 65 2.68 14.33 10.55
C ALA A 65 1.21 14.20 11.01
N ALA A 66 1.00 13.57 12.17
CA ALA A 66 -0.33 13.36 12.72
C ALA A 66 -1.04 14.66 13.09
N ARG A 67 -0.34 15.60 13.76
CA ARG A 67 -0.87 16.94 14.03
C ARG A 67 -1.23 17.67 12.74
N SER A 68 -0.31 17.64 11.77
CA SER A 68 -0.45 18.34 10.49
C SER A 68 -1.66 17.85 9.70
N TYR A 69 -1.82 16.52 9.59
CA TYR A 69 -2.97 15.91 8.95
C TYR A 69 -4.28 16.29 9.64
N ALA A 70 -4.36 16.19 10.98
CA ALA A 70 -5.57 16.55 11.71
C ALA A 70 -5.98 18.01 11.51
N LEU A 71 -5.01 18.94 11.55
CA LEU A 71 -5.25 20.35 11.29
C LEU A 71 -5.72 20.59 9.84
N ALA A 72 -5.05 20.00 8.85
CA ALA A 72 -5.45 20.16 7.45
C ALA A 72 -6.84 19.56 7.19
N TYR A 73 -7.12 18.37 7.72
CA TYR A 73 -8.39 17.66 7.55
C TYR A 73 -9.58 18.40 8.18
N THR A 74 -9.35 19.02 9.34
CA THR A 74 -10.40 19.75 10.06
C THR A 74 -10.51 21.22 9.66
N ASN A 75 -9.82 21.67 8.61
CA ASN A 75 -9.73 23.08 8.26
C ASN A 75 -9.33 23.93 9.49
N ASN A 76 -8.21 23.55 10.10
CA ASN A 76 -7.63 24.16 11.29
C ASN A 76 -8.58 24.16 12.51
N GLY A 77 -9.23 23.02 12.79
CA GLY A 77 -10.12 22.82 13.94
C GLY A 77 -11.57 23.27 13.74
N ALA A 78 -11.92 23.86 12.59
CA ALA A 78 -13.30 24.26 12.28
C ALA A 78 -14.25 23.07 12.00
N GLY A 79 -13.68 21.95 11.55
CA GLY A 79 -14.39 20.71 11.24
C GLY A 79 -14.16 19.60 12.28
N SER A 80 -14.50 18.37 11.90
CA SER A 80 -14.28 17.18 12.72
C SER A 80 -13.52 16.10 11.96
N ILE A 81 -12.84 15.23 12.70
CA ILE A 81 -12.07 14.10 12.16
C ILE A 81 -12.60 12.77 12.71
N CYS A 82 -12.56 11.72 11.89
CA CYS A 82 -12.95 10.37 12.31
C CYS A 82 -11.85 9.70 13.14
N ALA A 83 -12.21 8.72 13.98
CA ALA A 83 -11.28 8.03 14.89
C ALA A 83 -10.78 6.67 14.36
N THR A 84 -11.04 6.36 13.09
CA THR A 84 -10.68 5.09 12.44
C THR A 84 -9.48 5.28 11.51
N GLU A 85 -8.94 4.18 11.01
CA GLU A 85 -7.90 4.14 9.96
C GLU A 85 -8.25 4.89 8.66
N SER A 86 -9.52 5.28 8.47
CA SER A 86 -9.94 6.15 7.36
C SER A 86 -9.43 7.58 7.53
N CYS A 87 -9.12 7.99 8.76
CA CYS A 87 -8.44 9.22 9.10
C CYS A 87 -7.16 8.87 9.87
N GLN A 88 -7.28 8.78 11.19
CA GLN A 88 -6.20 8.35 12.08
C GLN A 88 -6.80 7.54 13.23
N VAL A 89 -6.13 6.45 13.61
CA VAL A 89 -6.58 5.60 14.72
C VAL A 89 -6.43 6.36 16.03
N TYR A 90 -7.55 6.83 16.58
CA TYR A 90 -7.64 7.59 17.83
C TYR A 90 -8.32 6.77 18.92
N LYS A 91 -7.87 6.91 20.18
CA LYS A 91 -8.52 6.29 21.36
C LYS A 91 -8.75 7.33 22.47
N PRO A 92 -9.72 7.11 23.38
CA PRO A 92 -10.07 8.11 24.41
C PRO A 92 -9.03 8.27 25.53
N VAL A 93 -7.91 7.54 25.50
CA VAL A 93 -6.88 7.51 26.55
C VAL A 93 -5.52 7.76 25.91
N ASN A 94 -4.66 8.50 26.62
CA ASN A 94 -3.28 8.72 26.17
C ASN A 94 -2.56 7.38 26.01
N LYS A 95 -1.80 7.24 24.93
CA LYS A 95 -1.04 6.03 24.66
C LYS A 95 0.11 5.82 25.65
N GLY A 96 0.67 6.91 26.17
CA GLY A 96 1.78 6.88 27.13
C GLY A 96 3.10 6.39 26.54
N GLY A 97 4.06 6.13 27.42
CA GLY A 97 5.39 5.59 27.07
C GLY A 97 6.14 6.43 26.04
N LYS A 98 6.90 5.76 25.17
CA LYS A 98 7.71 6.39 24.11
C LYS A 98 6.90 7.22 23.11
N TRP A 99 5.62 6.89 22.90
CA TRP A 99 4.76 7.73 22.07
C TRP A 99 4.54 9.11 22.71
N GLU A 100 4.19 9.14 24.00
CA GLU A 100 3.99 10.40 24.70
C GLU A 100 5.28 11.23 24.83
N GLU A 101 6.43 10.58 25.04
CA GLU A 101 7.75 11.24 24.97
C GLU A 101 7.97 11.92 23.61
N ALA A 102 7.68 11.22 22.50
CA ALA A 102 7.84 11.75 21.14
C ALA A 102 6.89 12.93 20.84
N VAL A 103 5.63 12.82 21.28
CA VAL A 103 4.63 13.88 21.16
C VAL A 103 5.10 15.11 21.93
N ASN A 104 5.50 14.96 23.20
CA ASN A 104 5.97 16.09 24.02
C ASN A 104 7.24 16.73 23.43
N ALA A 105 8.19 15.93 22.92
CA ALA A 105 9.42 16.43 22.31
C ALA A 105 9.22 17.22 21.01
N THR A 106 8.05 17.06 20.38
CA THR A 106 7.66 17.76 19.14
C THR A 106 6.40 18.61 19.35
N GLN A 107 6.17 19.06 20.58
CA GLN A 107 5.04 19.92 20.93
C GLN A 107 4.99 21.13 19.99
N SER A 108 3.81 21.45 19.47
CA SER A 108 3.59 22.56 18.52
C SER A 108 4.33 22.46 17.18
N TRP A 109 4.94 21.32 16.84
CA TRP A 109 5.52 21.11 15.52
C TRP A 109 4.44 20.69 14.53
N VAL A 110 4.34 21.42 13.41
CA VAL A 110 3.37 21.20 12.32
C VAL A 110 4.04 21.46 10.97
N LEU A 111 3.73 20.64 9.98
CA LEU A 111 4.09 20.87 8.59
C LEU A 111 3.17 21.91 7.98
N VAL A 112 3.75 22.95 7.38
CA VAL A 112 3.02 24.07 6.79
C VAL A 112 3.44 24.23 5.32
N ALA A 113 2.46 24.49 4.46
CA ALA A 113 2.65 24.83 3.06
C ALA A 113 1.73 26.00 2.72
N ASN A 114 2.28 27.04 2.09
CA ASN A 114 1.54 28.26 1.73
C ASN A 114 0.72 28.82 2.92
N SER A 115 1.37 28.89 4.09
CA SER A 115 0.79 29.38 5.35
C SER A 115 -0.41 28.59 5.87
N GLN A 116 -0.66 27.38 5.36
CA GLN A 116 -1.72 26.47 5.81
C GLN A 116 -1.12 25.15 6.32
N PRO A 117 -1.74 24.49 7.32
CA PRO A 117 -1.35 23.13 7.70
C PRO A 117 -1.38 22.19 6.49
N PHE A 118 -0.31 21.43 6.31
CA PHE A 118 -0.16 20.53 5.18
C PHE A 118 -0.84 19.19 5.45
N SER A 119 -1.54 18.66 4.43
CA SER A 119 -2.14 17.32 4.48
C SER A 119 -1.06 16.23 4.45
N ALA A 120 -0.49 15.93 5.61
CA ALA A 120 0.63 15.00 5.77
C ALA A 120 0.18 13.53 5.80
N TRP A 121 -0.07 12.94 4.61
CA TRP A 121 -0.45 11.54 4.51
C TRP A 121 0.70 10.62 4.90
N TYR A 122 0.35 9.48 5.49
CA TYR A 122 1.29 8.41 5.84
C TYR A 122 0.58 7.06 5.72
N ALA A 123 1.35 5.99 5.64
CA ALA A 123 0.84 4.62 5.54
C ALA A 123 1.70 3.68 6.37
N SER A 124 1.15 2.55 6.79
CA SER A 124 1.90 1.52 7.53
C SER A 124 3.04 0.92 6.69
N THR A 125 2.86 0.77 5.38
CA THR A 125 3.85 0.21 4.46
C THR A 125 3.59 0.75 3.06
N ALA A 126 4.61 1.28 2.40
CA ALA A 126 4.50 1.88 1.06
C ALA A 126 4.69 0.85 -0.06
N GLY A 127 5.36 -0.27 0.24
CA GLY A 127 5.72 -1.28 -0.76
C GLY A 127 7.04 -0.97 -1.46
N GLY A 128 7.86 -0.06 -0.90
CA GLY A 128 9.19 0.28 -1.39
C GLY A 128 9.22 1.44 -2.39
N TYR A 129 8.06 2.04 -2.68
CA TYR A 129 7.96 3.30 -3.40
C TYR A 129 6.84 4.16 -2.81
N THR A 130 7.14 5.43 -2.55
CA THR A 130 6.17 6.44 -2.11
C THR A 130 5.70 7.24 -3.32
N TYR A 131 4.39 7.36 -3.50
CA TYR A 131 3.81 8.19 -4.56
C TYR A 131 3.81 9.68 -4.17
N SER A 132 4.16 10.53 -5.13
CA SER A 132 4.00 11.98 -4.99
C SER A 132 2.52 12.36 -4.92
N TYR A 133 2.21 13.38 -4.13
CA TYR A 133 0.91 14.05 -4.16
C TYR A 133 1.07 15.55 -3.93
N SER A 134 0.06 16.31 -4.32
CA SER A 134 0.04 17.76 -4.11
C SER A 134 -1.08 18.15 -3.16
N SER A 135 -0.77 18.99 -2.18
CA SER A 135 -1.75 19.56 -1.25
C SER A 135 -1.31 20.94 -0.79
N GLN A 136 -2.25 21.84 -0.52
CA GLN A 136 -1.98 23.24 -0.13
C GLN A 136 -0.89 23.90 -1.01
N GLY A 137 -0.86 23.61 -2.32
CA GLY A 137 0.12 24.16 -3.27
C GLY A 137 1.58 23.67 -3.11
N HIS A 138 1.81 22.62 -2.33
CA HIS A 138 3.10 21.95 -2.18
C HIS A 138 3.01 20.51 -2.69
N SER A 139 4.09 20.00 -3.29
CA SER A 139 4.16 18.63 -3.81
C SER A 139 5.20 17.81 -3.04
N THR A 140 4.82 16.62 -2.61
CA THR A 140 5.74 15.64 -2.02
C THR A 140 6.54 14.93 -3.11
N PRO A 141 7.75 14.43 -2.80
CA PRO A 141 8.52 13.60 -3.73
C PRO A 141 7.83 12.27 -4.00
N GLY A 142 7.90 11.80 -5.25
CA GLY A 142 7.75 10.38 -5.57
C GLY A 142 9.13 9.74 -5.48
N LEU A 143 9.31 8.70 -4.67
CA LEU A 143 10.64 8.18 -4.38
C LEU A 143 10.65 6.67 -4.13
N TRP A 144 11.75 6.04 -4.54
CA TRP A 144 12.09 4.67 -4.14
C TRP A 144 12.57 4.67 -2.70
N ASP A 145 11.79 4.04 -1.83
CA ASP A 145 12.09 3.94 -0.40
C ASP A 145 13.03 2.75 -0.14
N THR A 146 14.19 2.83 -0.80
CA THR A 146 15.25 1.82 -0.79
C THR A 146 16.57 2.49 -0.44
N ALA A 147 17.51 1.73 0.12
CA ALA A 147 18.80 2.30 0.53
C ALA A 147 19.65 2.84 -0.64
N CYS A 148 19.45 2.30 -1.85
CA CYS A 148 20.07 2.82 -3.06
C CYS A 148 19.26 3.93 -3.76
N GLY A 149 18.09 4.32 -3.22
CA GLY A 149 17.23 5.36 -3.80
C GLY A 149 16.69 5.05 -5.20
N SER A 150 16.65 3.77 -5.59
CA SER A 150 16.17 3.35 -6.91
C SER A 150 15.55 1.95 -6.90
N GLN A 151 14.90 1.60 -8.01
CA GLN A 151 14.32 0.28 -8.25
C GLN A 151 15.37 -0.84 -8.35
N SER A 152 16.65 -0.51 -8.60
CA SER A 152 17.70 -1.50 -8.86
C SER A 152 18.01 -2.40 -7.65
N CYS A 153 17.79 -1.91 -6.44
CA CYS A 153 17.96 -2.68 -5.20
C CYS A 153 16.63 -3.12 -4.58
N TRP A 154 15.50 -2.88 -5.26
CA TRP A 154 14.21 -3.42 -4.86
C TRP A 154 14.13 -4.91 -5.27
N THR A 155 13.68 -5.82 -4.43
CA THR A 155 13.12 -5.63 -3.07
C THR A 155 14.15 -5.69 -1.95
N GLY A 156 15.38 -6.11 -2.25
CA GLY A 156 16.39 -6.53 -1.28
C GLY A 156 16.77 -5.47 -0.25
N GLU A 157 16.79 -4.20 -0.65
CA GLU A 157 17.22 -3.08 0.19
C GLU A 157 16.12 -2.06 0.50
N ALA A 158 14.85 -2.41 0.29
CA ALA A 158 13.73 -1.59 0.72
C ALA A 158 13.78 -1.38 2.24
N TRP A 159 13.49 -0.17 2.72
CA TRP A 159 13.55 0.13 4.14
C TRP A 159 12.54 -0.68 4.94
N GLU A 160 11.35 -0.97 4.38
CA GLU A 160 10.39 -1.83 5.07
C GLU A 160 10.87 -3.29 5.20
N LYS A 161 11.70 -3.77 4.26
CA LYS A 161 12.36 -5.08 4.39
C LYS A 161 13.45 -5.05 5.46
N LYS A 162 14.27 -3.99 5.49
CA LYS A 162 15.32 -3.81 6.51
C LYS A 162 14.75 -3.65 7.92
N ALA A 163 13.53 -3.11 8.02
CA ALA A 163 12.78 -2.96 9.27
C ALA A 163 11.90 -4.19 9.59
N ASP A 164 12.05 -5.30 8.88
CA ASP A 164 11.28 -6.54 9.07
C ASP A 164 9.76 -6.35 9.07
N SER A 165 9.24 -5.46 8.21
CA SER A 165 7.80 -5.21 8.11
C SER A 165 7.04 -6.48 7.72
N PRO A 166 6.07 -6.94 8.54
CA PRO A 166 5.30 -8.15 8.26
C PRO A 166 4.30 -7.99 7.09
N TRP A 167 4.22 -6.78 6.51
CA TRP A 167 3.26 -6.42 5.47
C TRP A 167 3.92 -6.06 4.12
N PHE A 168 5.24 -5.86 4.07
CA PHE A 168 5.95 -5.42 2.87
C PHE A 168 5.95 -6.47 1.75
N TYR A 169 6.44 -7.67 2.03
CA TYR A 169 6.59 -8.72 1.02
C TYR A 169 5.66 -9.90 1.30
N LYS A 170 4.35 -9.64 1.20
CA LYS A 170 3.30 -10.59 1.58
C LYS A 170 2.49 -11.06 0.37
N GLY A 171 2.36 -12.38 0.24
CA GLY A 171 1.37 -12.98 -0.65
C GLY A 171 -0.03 -12.88 -0.04
N TRP A 172 -0.87 -11.99 -0.58
CA TRP A 172 -2.22 -11.76 -0.10
C TRP A 172 -3.17 -12.84 -0.63
N TYR A 173 -3.74 -13.64 0.27
CA TYR A 173 -4.71 -14.70 -0.06
C TYR A 173 -5.93 -14.75 0.88
N ARG A 174 -6.09 -13.74 1.73
CA ARG A 174 -7.21 -13.63 2.68
C ARG A 174 -7.93 -12.30 2.49
N SER A 175 -9.24 -12.30 2.68
CA SER A 175 -10.02 -11.08 2.82
C SER A 175 -9.67 -10.37 4.13
N ARG A 176 -10.16 -9.13 4.28
CA ARG A 176 -10.06 -8.39 5.54
C ARG A 176 -10.72 -9.12 6.72
N SER A 177 -11.79 -9.87 6.47
CA SER A 177 -12.47 -10.72 7.45
C SER A 177 -11.78 -12.08 7.68
N GLY A 178 -10.66 -12.35 7.02
CA GLY A 178 -9.87 -13.58 7.16
C GLY A 178 -10.30 -14.74 6.25
N ALA A 179 -11.34 -14.56 5.43
CA ALA A 179 -11.80 -15.58 4.49
C ALA A 179 -10.72 -15.89 3.45
N SER A 180 -10.41 -17.18 3.25
CA SER A 180 -9.38 -17.64 2.31
C SER A 180 -9.91 -18.46 1.14
N CYS A 181 -11.22 -18.76 1.12
CA CYS A 181 -11.86 -19.59 0.09
C CYS A 181 -11.14 -20.93 -0.12
N GLY A 182 -10.94 -21.67 0.98
CA GLY A 182 -10.30 -22.97 0.97
C GLY A 182 -8.76 -22.96 0.90
N ARG A 183 -8.13 -21.80 0.66
CA ARG A 183 -6.66 -21.71 0.59
C ARG A 183 -6.01 -21.63 1.97
N SER A 184 -4.86 -22.31 2.11
CA SER A 184 -3.96 -22.19 3.27
C SER A 184 -2.71 -21.35 2.96
N HIS A 185 -2.46 -21.04 1.69
CA HIS A 185 -1.29 -20.31 1.20
C HIS A 185 -1.59 -19.49 -0.07
N PRO A 186 -0.72 -18.51 -0.41
CA PRO A 186 -0.88 -17.71 -1.63
C PRO A 186 -0.28 -18.35 -2.89
N TRP A 187 0.51 -19.42 -2.77
CA TRP A 187 1.17 -20.06 -3.92
C TRP A 187 0.18 -20.58 -4.94
N LEU A 188 0.47 -20.34 -6.22
CA LEU A 188 -0.24 -20.91 -7.36
C LEU A 188 0.49 -22.14 -7.88
N ASN A 189 -0.24 -23.16 -8.31
CA ASN A 189 0.33 -24.27 -9.05
C ASN A 189 0.53 -23.93 -10.54
N GLN A 190 1.14 -24.84 -11.31
CA GLN A 190 1.38 -24.66 -12.76
C GLN A 190 0.10 -24.41 -13.55
N GLU A 191 -0.97 -25.15 -13.25
CA GLU A 191 -2.25 -25.04 -13.95
C GLU A 191 -2.93 -23.70 -13.65
N GLU A 192 -2.94 -23.27 -12.39
CA GLU A 192 -3.48 -21.96 -11.96
C GLU A 192 -2.72 -20.80 -12.60
N MET A 193 -1.38 -20.85 -12.63
CA MET A 193 -0.59 -19.81 -13.30
C MET A 193 -0.81 -19.80 -14.81
N ALA A 194 -0.83 -20.97 -15.45
CA ALA A 194 -1.10 -21.09 -16.89
C ALA A 194 -2.51 -20.58 -17.25
N ASP A 195 -3.51 -20.85 -16.42
CA ASP A 195 -4.88 -20.34 -16.59
C ASP A 195 -4.95 -18.81 -16.52
N ILE A 196 -4.22 -18.17 -15.60
CA ILE A 196 -4.13 -16.70 -15.55
C ILE A 196 -3.46 -16.14 -16.82
N LEU A 197 -2.41 -16.78 -17.33
CA LEU A 197 -1.77 -16.34 -18.57
C LEU A 197 -2.69 -16.55 -19.80
N ASN A 198 -3.47 -17.62 -19.82
CA ASN A 198 -4.51 -17.85 -20.83
C ASN A 198 -5.62 -16.78 -20.75
N ALA A 199 -6.02 -16.38 -19.56
CA ALA A 199 -6.96 -15.29 -19.36
C ALA A 199 -6.45 -13.96 -19.91
N ILE A 200 -5.13 -13.71 -19.91
CA ILE A 200 -4.54 -12.52 -20.54
C ILE A 200 -4.72 -12.57 -22.06
N LEU A 201 -4.51 -13.73 -22.71
CA LEU A 201 -4.77 -13.90 -24.15
C LEU A 201 -6.24 -13.61 -24.51
N VAL A 202 -7.16 -14.09 -23.68
CA VAL A 202 -8.60 -13.85 -23.83
C VAL A 202 -8.95 -12.37 -23.61
N TYR A 203 -8.41 -11.74 -22.57
CA TYR A 203 -8.60 -10.32 -22.29
C TYR A 203 -8.14 -9.44 -23.48
N ARG A 204 -6.97 -9.75 -24.05
CA ARG A 204 -6.41 -9.04 -25.21
C ARG A 204 -7.27 -9.13 -26.47
N SER A 205 -8.11 -10.15 -26.61
CA SER A 205 -9.02 -10.25 -27.77
C SER A 205 -10.25 -9.34 -27.64
N GLY A 206 -10.35 -8.56 -26.57
CA GLY A 206 -11.53 -7.73 -26.27
C GLY A 206 -12.67 -8.51 -25.60
N GLN A 207 -12.42 -9.72 -25.09
CA GLN A 207 -13.40 -10.41 -24.25
C GLN A 207 -13.61 -9.59 -22.97
N GLY A 208 -14.87 -9.41 -22.56
CA GLY A 208 -15.19 -8.74 -21.33
C GLY A 208 -14.79 -9.54 -20.09
N ALA A 209 -14.84 -8.89 -18.93
CA ALA A 209 -14.40 -9.48 -17.67
C ALA A 209 -15.39 -10.53 -17.12
N GLU A 210 -16.59 -10.65 -17.68
CA GLU A 210 -17.67 -11.52 -17.19
C GLU A 210 -17.26 -12.99 -17.05
N HIS A 211 -16.42 -13.47 -17.98
CA HIS A 211 -15.94 -14.86 -17.99
C HIS A 211 -14.53 -15.04 -17.40
N ILE A 212 -13.83 -13.94 -17.14
CA ILE A 212 -12.45 -13.90 -16.61
C ILE A 212 -12.47 -13.86 -15.07
N LEU A 213 -13.58 -14.23 -14.44
CA LEU A 213 -13.72 -14.38 -13.00
C LEU A 213 -13.06 -15.69 -12.52
N PRO A 214 -12.66 -15.84 -11.24
CA PRO A 214 -12.10 -17.11 -10.78
C PRO A 214 -13.17 -18.20 -10.78
N VAL A 215 -12.77 -19.47 -10.98
CA VAL A 215 -13.72 -20.61 -11.05
C VAL A 215 -14.55 -20.74 -9.77
N ASP A 216 -13.98 -20.37 -8.63
CA ASP A 216 -14.65 -20.40 -7.34
C ASP A 216 -15.43 -19.11 -7.00
N TYR A 217 -15.59 -18.17 -7.96
CA TYR A 217 -16.19 -16.84 -7.73
C TYR A 217 -17.51 -16.90 -6.96
N ASN A 218 -18.46 -17.71 -7.43
CA ASN A 218 -19.80 -17.77 -6.83
C ASN A 218 -19.74 -18.28 -5.38
N SER A 219 -18.92 -19.30 -5.13
CA SER A 219 -18.75 -19.89 -3.79
C SER A 219 -17.90 -19.03 -2.84
N CYS A 220 -16.89 -18.32 -3.36
CA CYS A 220 -15.92 -17.58 -2.57
C CYS A 220 -16.40 -16.15 -2.24
N PHE A 221 -17.16 -15.53 -3.14
CA PHE A 221 -17.61 -14.15 -3.03
C PHE A 221 -19.09 -14.03 -2.69
N GLY A 222 -19.87 -15.12 -2.74
CA GLY A 222 -21.32 -15.09 -2.48
C GLY A 222 -22.08 -14.21 -3.47
N SER A 223 -21.53 -14.04 -4.67
CA SER A 223 -22.05 -13.21 -5.76
C SER A 223 -22.35 -14.08 -6.97
N SER A 224 -23.24 -13.66 -7.86
CA SER A 224 -23.51 -14.37 -9.11
C SER A 224 -22.58 -13.87 -10.21
N GLY A 225 -21.88 -14.79 -10.87
CA GLY A 225 -21.06 -14.56 -12.05
C GLY A 225 -21.02 -15.81 -12.93
N ASP A 226 -20.46 -15.65 -14.13
CA ASP A 226 -20.37 -16.70 -15.16
C ASP A 226 -18.90 -17.02 -15.52
N PRO A 227 -18.08 -17.48 -14.54
CA PRO A 227 -16.69 -17.79 -14.79
C PRO A 227 -16.55 -18.98 -15.75
N TRP A 228 -15.70 -18.85 -16.76
CA TRP A 228 -15.31 -20.02 -17.54
C TRP A 228 -14.49 -20.98 -16.69
N SER A 229 -14.75 -22.28 -16.86
CA SER A 229 -13.88 -23.34 -16.34
C SER A 229 -12.46 -23.22 -16.90
N LEU A 230 -11.49 -23.88 -16.26
CA LEU A 230 -10.11 -23.94 -16.75
C LEU A 230 -10.05 -24.49 -18.19
N ALA A 231 -10.88 -25.48 -18.51
CA ALA A 231 -10.96 -26.08 -19.85
C ALA A 231 -11.52 -25.11 -20.90
N GLN A 232 -12.55 -24.33 -20.56
CA GLN A 232 -13.09 -23.29 -21.44
C GLN A 232 -12.05 -22.20 -21.66
N MET A 233 -11.44 -21.66 -20.59
CA MET A 233 -10.39 -20.63 -20.71
C MET A 233 -9.22 -21.09 -21.59
N LYS A 234 -8.80 -22.35 -21.44
CA LYS A 234 -7.77 -22.98 -22.28
C LYS A 234 -8.21 -23.11 -23.75
N SER A 235 -9.45 -23.54 -24.01
CA SER A 235 -9.99 -23.63 -25.38
C SER A 235 -10.03 -22.26 -26.05
N GLU A 236 -10.45 -21.24 -25.30
CA GLU A 236 -10.53 -19.86 -25.76
C GLU A 236 -9.13 -19.27 -25.98
N ALA A 237 -8.14 -19.58 -25.15
CA ALA A 237 -6.75 -19.20 -25.41
C ALA A 237 -6.17 -19.90 -26.66
N ASN A 238 -6.55 -21.16 -26.94
CA ASN A 238 -6.12 -21.88 -28.15
C ASN A 238 -6.55 -21.17 -29.44
N SER A 239 -7.74 -20.56 -29.47
CA SER A 239 -8.20 -19.78 -30.63
C SER A 239 -7.54 -18.40 -30.74
N ARG A 240 -6.73 -17.98 -29.76
CA ARG A 240 -6.19 -16.61 -29.59
C ARG A 240 -4.67 -16.55 -29.37
N GLY A 241 -3.92 -17.47 -29.98
CA GLY A 241 -2.44 -17.48 -29.91
C GLY A 241 -1.84 -18.74 -29.30
N GLY A 242 -2.68 -19.71 -28.91
CA GLY A 242 -2.26 -21.01 -28.41
C GLY A 242 -2.24 -21.05 -26.89
N ALA A 243 -2.85 -22.09 -26.31
CA ALA A 243 -2.93 -22.19 -24.87
C ALA A 243 -1.56 -22.43 -24.23
N ILE A 244 -1.32 -21.70 -23.16
CA ILE A 244 -0.25 -21.92 -22.21
C ILE A 244 -0.69 -23.05 -21.28
N THR A 245 0.16 -24.06 -21.12
CA THR A 245 -0.07 -25.25 -20.28
C THR A 245 1.05 -25.48 -19.29
N SER A 246 2.19 -24.81 -19.45
CA SER A 246 3.30 -24.86 -18.50
C SER A 246 4.08 -23.55 -18.49
N VAL A 247 4.61 -23.22 -17.32
CA VAL A 247 5.43 -22.03 -17.08
C VAL A 247 6.73 -22.48 -16.40
N SER A 248 7.87 -22.24 -17.03
CA SER A 248 9.18 -22.70 -16.53
C SER A 248 9.93 -21.62 -15.75
N GLY A 249 9.69 -20.34 -16.05
CA GLY A 249 10.33 -19.20 -15.40
C GLY A 249 9.63 -17.88 -15.67
N VAL A 250 10.04 -16.84 -14.93
CA VAL A 250 9.54 -15.47 -15.08
C VAL A 250 10.69 -14.50 -14.79
N SER A 251 10.78 -13.43 -15.56
CA SER A 251 11.60 -12.26 -15.25
C SER A 251 10.69 -11.04 -15.09
N VAL A 252 10.96 -10.23 -14.07
CA VAL A 252 10.16 -9.04 -13.73
C VAL A 252 11.06 -7.81 -13.80
N SER A 253 10.54 -6.71 -14.37
CA SER A 253 11.21 -5.41 -14.37
C SER A 253 10.34 -4.34 -13.72
N TYR A 254 10.97 -3.28 -13.23
CA TYR A 254 10.32 -2.20 -12.48
C TYR A 254 10.57 -0.87 -13.17
N SER A 255 9.54 -0.01 -13.22
CA SER A 255 9.66 1.34 -13.75
C SER A 255 10.39 2.23 -12.74
N SER A 256 10.84 3.42 -13.16
CA SER A 256 11.31 4.43 -12.19
C SER A 256 10.17 5.01 -11.34
N GLY A 257 8.92 4.86 -11.77
CA GLY A 257 7.73 5.42 -11.12
C GLY A 257 7.07 4.50 -10.09
N GLY A 258 7.79 3.51 -9.55
CA GLY A 258 7.28 2.71 -8.44
C GLY A 258 6.28 1.63 -8.80
N GLN A 259 6.40 1.04 -9.99
CA GLN A 259 5.47 0.03 -10.48
C GLN A 259 6.23 -1.11 -11.14
N THR A 260 5.62 -2.29 -11.16
CA THR A 260 6.05 -3.37 -12.04
C THR A 260 5.81 -2.94 -13.48
N ALA A 261 6.88 -2.85 -14.27
CA ALA A 261 6.82 -2.37 -15.65
C ALA A 261 6.41 -3.49 -16.60
N SER A 262 7.10 -4.63 -16.52
CA SER A 262 6.83 -5.77 -17.39
C SER A 262 7.16 -7.10 -16.71
N LEU A 263 6.46 -8.13 -17.17
CA LEU A 263 6.77 -9.52 -16.86
C LEU A 263 7.00 -10.26 -18.17
N ASN A 264 8.00 -11.14 -18.17
CA ASN A 264 8.24 -12.04 -19.28
C ASN A 264 8.31 -13.48 -18.77
N PHE A 265 7.35 -14.30 -19.17
CA PHE A 265 7.23 -15.69 -18.77
C PHE A 265 7.84 -16.60 -19.82
N SER A 266 8.59 -17.61 -19.36
CA SER A 266 9.01 -18.72 -20.21
C SER A 266 7.94 -19.80 -20.17
N THR A 267 7.33 -20.12 -21.31
CA THR A 267 6.18 -21.03 -21.42
C THR A 267 6.40 -22.11 -22.48
N ASN A 268 5.48 -23.07 -22.58
CA ASN A 268 5.46 -24.03 -23.70
C ASN A 268 5.22 -23.39 -25.07
N GLN A 269 4.68 -22.16 -25.12
CA GLN A 269 4.50 -21.38 -26.35
C GLN A 269 5.67 -20.42 -26.61
N GLY A 270 6.78 -20.55 -25.85
CA GLY A 270 7.91 -19.62 -25.88
C GLY A 270 7.76 -18.47 -24.88
N SER A 271 8.34 -17.32 -25.23
CA SER A 271 8.35 -16.13 -24.38
C SER A 271 6.97 -15.46 -24.40
N PHE A 272 6.39 -15.22 -23.23
CA PHE A 272 5.12 -14.52 -23.07
C PHE A 272 5.33 -13.21 -22.31
N ALA A 273 5.25 -12.09 -23.03
CA ALA A 273 5.41 -10.75 -22.45
C ALA A 273 4.05 -10.12 -22.09
N VAL A 274 4.00 -9.44 -20.95
CA VAL A 274 2.83 -8.73 -20.43
C VAL A 274 3.29 -7.50 -19.65
N SER A 275 2.56 -6.38 -19.75
CA SER A 275 2.84 -5.22 -18.90
C SER A 275 2.44 -5.52 -17.46
N GLY A 276 3.08 -4.85 -16.49
CA GLY A 276 2.69 -5.03 -15.08
C GLY A 276 1.25 -4.60 -14.79
N GLU A 277 0.75 -3.56 -15.48
CA GLU A 277 -0.64 -3.10 -15.36
C GLU A 277 -1.65 -4.13 -15.89
N GLU A 278 -1.39 -4.69 -17.07
CA GLU A 278 -2.25 -5.71 -17.67
C GLU A 278 -2.24 -6.97 -16.81
N PHE A 279 -1.06 -7.44 -16.38
CA PHE A 279 -0.96 -8.59 -15.48
C PHE A 279 -1.69 -8.33 -14.16
N HIS A 280 -1.47 -7.18 -13.52
CA HIS A 280 -2.17 -6.82 -12.29
C HIS A 280 -3.69 -6.83 -12.44
N THR A 281 -4.19 -6.35 -13.58
CA THR A 281 -5.62 -6.31 -13.89
C THR A 281 -6.19 -7.72 -14.05
N VAL A 282 -5.63 -8.51 -14.97
CA VAL A 282 -6.15 -9.86 -15.27
C VAL A 282 -5.93 -10.82 -14.11
N PHE A 283 -4.79 -10.72 -13.41
CA PHE A 283 -4.53 -11.50 -12.21
C PHE A 283 -5.61 -11.26 -11.15
N ASN A 284 -5.95 -9.98 -10.87
CA ASN A 284 -6.98 -9.67 -9.89
C ASN A 284 -8.41 -9.99 -10.34
N LEU A 285 -8.64 -10.18 -11.65
CA LEU A 285 -9.89 -10.71 -12.16
C LEU A 285 -9.97 -12.23 -12.00
N ARG A 286 -8.89 -12.97 -12.29
CA ARG A 286 -8.93 -14.43 -12.48
C ARG A 286 -8.34 -15.26 -11.35
N ALA A 287 -7.48 -14.70 -10.51
CA ALA A 287 -6.76 -15.47 -9.49
C ALA A 287 -7.72 -16.18 -8.52
N PRO A 288 -7.44 -17.45 -8.18
CA PRO A 288 -8.36 -18.27 -7.38
C PRO A 288 -8.49 -17.79 -5.93
N GLY A 289 -9.67 -17.99 -5.36
CA GLY A 289 -9.97 -17.64 -3.98
C GLY A 289 -9.85 -16.15 -3.70
N ARG A 290 -9.09 -15.79 -2.66
CA ARG A 290 -8.80 -14.38 -2.30
C ARG A 290 -7.36 -13.98 -2.63
N VAL A 291 -6.68 -14.72 -3.52
CA VAL A 291 -5.35 -14.37 -4.00
C VAL A 291 -5.45 -13.08 -4.81
N ALA A 292 -4.65 -12.08 -4.45
CA ALA A 292 -4.72 -10.78 -5.11
C ALA A 292 -3.38 -10.04 -5.06
N LEU A 293 -3.12 -9.25 -6.09
CA LEU A 293 -2.08 -8.22 -6.08
C LEU A 293 -2.70 -6.94 -5.51
N LYS A 294 -2.21 -6.49 -4.35
CA LYS A 294 -2.73 -5.29 -3.67
C LYS A 294 -2.06 -3.99 -4.10
N SER A 295 -0.91 -4.09 -4.76
CA SER A 295 -0.12 -2.97 -5.25
C SER A 295 0.23 -3.20 -6.71
N LYS A 296 0.37 -2.11 -7.46
CA LYS A 296 0.94 -2.12 -8.83
C LYS A 296 2.45 -2.38 -8.83
N LEU A 297 3.11 -2.35 -7.67
CA LEU A 297 4.49 -2.78 -7.47
C LEU A 297 4.50 -4.15 -6.79
N PHE A 298 4.85 -5.17 -7.57
CA PHE A 298 4.83 -6.57 -7.16
C PHE A 298 5.90 -7.38 -7.89
N ASN A 299 6.33 -8.48 -7.27
CA ASN A 299 7.20 -9.47 -7.91
C ASN A 299 6.46 -10.81 -8.02
N ILE A 300 7.00 -11.73 -8.82
CA ILE A 300 6.55 -13.12 -8.91
C ILE A 300 7.67 -14.03 -8.39
N GLU A 301 7.36 -14.82 -7.37
CA GLU A 301 8.28 -15.76 -6.75
C GLU A 301 7.94 -17.19 -7.14
N LYS A 302 8.97 -18.05 -7.20
CA LYS A 302 8.84 -19.49 -7.44
C LYS A 302 9.40 -20.25 -6.23
N LYS A 303 8.66 -21.26 -5.77
CA LYS A 303 9.04 -22.17 -4.69
C LYS A 303 9.15 -23.60 -5.21
#